data_AF-A0A0F8ZI19-F1
#
_entry.id   AF-A0A0F8ZI19-F1
#
_cell.length_a   1.000
_cell.length_b   1.000
_cell.length_c   1.000
_cell.angle_alpha   90.00
_cell.angle_beta   90.00
_cell.angle_gamma   90.00
#
_symmetry.space_group_name_H-M   'P 1'
#
loop_
_entity.id
_entity.type
_entity.pdbx_description
1 polymer ?
#
loop_
_entity_poly.entity_id
_entity_poly.type
_entity_poly.pdbx_seq_one_letter_code
_entity_poly.pdbx_strand_id
1 'polypeptide(L)'
;MNRKGQAGIAVIIAIMIFIVGMSSVNLLKPDVTELRSATGLNCVNASAISDGTKLTCLMIDATIPWVIITIFAVTGGLIFSKFIKKRK
;
A
#
# COMPACT_ATOMS: atom_id res chain seq x y z
N MET A 1 21.00 -14.29 -22.87
CA MET A 1 19.60 -13.80 -22.79
C MET A 1 19.56 -12.37 -23.32
N ASN A 2 18.77 -12.09 -24.38
CA ASN A 2 18.81 -10.80 -25.08
C ASN A 2 18.26 -9.66 -24.20
N ARG A 3 19.03 -8.58 -24.01
CA ARG A 3 18.72 -7.49 -23.04
C ARG A 3 17.38 -6.79 -23.28
N LYS A 4 16.84 -6.87 -24.51
CA LYS A 4 15.52 -6.33 -24.88
C LYS A 4 14.35 -7.17 -24.32
N GLY A 5 14.49 -8.51 -24.30
CA GLY A 5 13.48 -9.40 -23.72
C GLY A 5 13.40 -9.32 -22.20
N GLN A 6 14.53 -9.05 -21.53
CA GLN A 6 14.57 -8.91 -20.08
C GLN A 6 13.82 -7.68 -19.55
N ALA A 7 13.69 -6.61 -20.35
CA ALA A 7 12.92 -5.42 -19.99
C ALA A 7 11.41 -5.68 -20.06
N GLY A 8 10.94 -6.42 -21.08
CA GLY A 8 9.52 -6.80 -21.21
C GLY A 8 9.05 -7.70 -20.07
N ILE A 9 9.88 -8.69 -19.68
CA ILE A 9 9.59 -9.58 -18.55
C ILE A 9 9.47 -8.78 -17.23
N ALA A 10 10.31 -7.75 -17.03
CA ALA A 10 10.25 -6.94 -15.82
C ALA A 10 8.96 -6.12 -15.70
N VAL A 11 8.43 -5.63 -16.82
CA VAL A 11 7.14 -4.90 -16.83
C VAL A 11 5.99 -5.84 -16.48
N ILE A 12 5.98 -7.07 -17.02
CA ILE A 12 4.95 -8.06 -16.69
C ILE A 12 4.98 -8.42 -15.21
N ILE A 13 6.18 -8.62 -14.64
CA ILE A 13 6.35 -8.89 -13.20
C ILE A 13 5.86 -7.69 -12.37
N ALA A 14 6.18 -6.46 -12.77
CA ALA A 14 5.73 -5.26 -12.07
C ALA A 14 4.19 -5.13 -12.06
N ILE A 15 3.52 -5.46 -13.17
CA ILE A 15 2.06 -5.49 -13.25
C ILE A 15 1.48 -6.56 -12.32
N MET A 16 2.06 -7.75 -12.28
CA MET A 16 1.61 -8.81 -11.37
C MET A 16 1.74 -8.39 -9.90
N ILE A 17 2.88 -7.80 -9.52
CA ILE A 17 3.10 -7.29 -8.16
C ILE A 17 2.11 -6.16 -7.83
N PHE A 18 1.81 -5.29 -8.79
CA PHE A 18 0.83 -4.23 -8.60
C PHE A 18 -0.57 -4.77 -8.34
N ILE A 19 -1.02 -5.75 -9.15
CA ILE A 19 -2.35 -6.36 -9.00
C ILE A 19 -2.48 -7.07 -7.65
N VAL A 20 -1.49 -7.90 -7.29
CA VAL A 20 -1.47 -8.62 -6.00
C VAL A 20 -1.32 -7.65 -4.82
N GLY A 21 -0.52 -6.60 -4.98
CA GLY A 21 -0.39 -5.55 -3.98
C GLY A 21 -1.73 -4.85 -3.74
N MET A 22 -2.42 -4.43 -4.80
CA MET A 22 -3.71 -3.74 -4.66
C MET A 22 -4.82 -4.66 -4.16
N SER A 23 -4.79 -5.97 -4.46
CA SER A 23 -5.75 -6.92 -3.89
C SER A 23 -5.58 -7.08 -2.37
N SER A 24 -4.35 -7.01 -1.87
CA SER A 24 -4.09 -7.04 -0.41
C SER A 24 -4.74 -5.86 0.34
N VAL A 25 -4.89 -4.70 -0.31
CA VAL A 25 -5.58 -3.54 0.28
C VAL A 25 -7.05 -3.85 0.54
N ASN A 26 -7.71 -4.61 -0.33
CA ASN A 26 -9.10 -5.00 -0.13
C ASN A 26 -9.28 -6.01 1.02
N LEU A 27 -8.24 -6.79 1.35
CA LEU A 27 -8.23 -7.67 2.52
C LEU A 27 -8.06 -6.88 3.82
N LEU A 28 -7.31 -5.78 3.82
CA LEU A 28 -7.06 -4.96 5.01
C LEU A 28 -8.19 -3.97 5.34
N LYS A 29 -8.98 -3.56 4.34
CA LYS A 29 -10.14 -2.67 4.53
C LYS A 29 -11.14 -3.13 5.61
N PRO A 30 -11.61 -4.38 5.65
CA PRO A 30 -12.55 -4.82 6.68
C PRO A 30 -11.96 -4.69 8.09
N ASP A 31 -10.72 -5.14 8.30
CA ASP A 31 -10.05 -5.06 9.62
C ASP A 31 -9.89 -3.60 10.09
N VAL A 32 -9.47 -2.70 9.18
CA VAL A 32 -9.37 -1.27 9.48
C VAL A 32 -10.74 -0.67 9.81
N THR A 33 -11.80 -1.12 9.12
CA THR A 33 -13.17 -0.65 9.37
C THR A 33 -13.69 -1.15 10.71
N GLU A 34 -13.42 -2.40 11.07
CA GLU A 34 -13.78 -2.98 12.36
C GLU A 34 -13.06 -2.29 13.52
N LEU A 35 -11.75 -2.05 13.37
CA LEU A 35 -10.95 -1.32 14.36
C LEU A 35 -11.46 0.11 14.59
N ARG A 36 -12.02 0.77 13.57
CA ARG A 36 -12.62 2.11 13.70
C ARG A 36 -14.03 2.10 14.28
N SER A 37 -14.71 0.97 14.22
CA SER A 37 -16.11 0.83 14.64
C SER A 37 -16.27 0.98 16.16
N ALA A 38 -17.52 1.11 16.59
CA ALA A 38 -17.87 1.26 18.01
C ALA A 38 -17.46 0.06 18.87
N THR A 39 -17.27 -1.12 18.26
CA THR A 39 -16.76 -2.34 18.90
C THR A 39 -15.23 -2.38 19.03
N GLY A 40 -14.51 -1.51 18.33
CA GLY A 40 -13.06 -1.37 18.36
C GLY A 40 -12.61 -0.12 19.12
N LEU A 41 -11.76 0.71 18.50
CA LEU A 41 -11.27 1.96 19.07
C LEU A 41 -12.31 3.09 19.08
N ASN A 42 -13.51 2.88 18.50
CA ASN A 42 -14.59 3.85 18.42
C ASN A 42 -14.14 5.22 17.88
N CYS A 43 -13.43 5.19 16.76
CA CYS A 43 -12.93 6.39 16.08
C CYS A 43 -14.06 7.27 15.49
N VAL A 44 -15.31 6.79 15.54
CA VAL A 44 -16.51 7.51 15.09
C VAL A 44 -16.82 8.72 15.98
N ASN A 45 -16.51 8.65 17.28
CA ASN A 45 -16.78 9.71 18.25
C ASN A 45 -15.49 10.35 18.77
N ALA A 46 -14.77 11.03 17.87
CA ALA A 46 -13.46 11.66 18.15
C ALA A 46 -13.47 12.67 19.31
N SER A 47 -14.64 13.21 19.69
CA SER A 47 -14.78 14.17 20.79
C SER A 47 -14.86 13.51 22.17
N ALA A 48 -15.19 12.21 22.25
CA ALA A 48 -15.41 11.48 23.50
C ALA A 48 -14.22 10.58 23.90
N ILE A 49 -13.15 10.56 23.10
CA ILE A 49 -11.97 9.72 23.30
C ILE A 49 -10.75 10.55 23.73
N SER A 50 -9.92 9.94 24.58
CA SER A 50 -8.65 10.52 25.06
C SER A 50 -7.69 10.80 23.91
N ASP A 51 -6.81 11.79 24.06
CA ASP A 51 -5.86 12.21 23.03
C ASP A 51 -4.94 11.08 22.53
N GLY A 52 -4.59 10.14 23.41
CA GLY A 52 -3.84 8.94 23.02
C GLY A 52 -4.60 8.06 22.02
N THR A 53 -5.90 7.87 22.24
CA THR A 53 -6.78 7.10 21.34
C THR A 53 -6.98 7.82 20.01
N LYS A 54 -7.06 9.15 20.02
CA LYS A 54 -7.13 9.95 18.77
C LYS A 54 -5.91 9.74 17.89
N LEU A 55 -4.72 9.71 18.49
CA LEU A 55 -3.48 9.43 17.76
C LEU A 55 -3.51 8.04 17.13
N THR A 56 -3.98 7.01 17.85
CA THR A 56 -4.09 5.66 17.31
C THR A 56 -5.11 5.58 16.16
N CYS A 57 -6.25 6.26 16.28
CA CYS A 57 -7.24 6.36 15.19
C CYS A 57 -6.65 6.98 13.92
N LEU A 58 -5.80 8.01 14.07
CA LEU A 58 -5.09 8.63 12.95
C LEU A 58 -4.09 7.67 12.30
N MET A 59 -3.35 6.89 13.10
CA MET A 59 -2.42 5.89 12.58
C MET A 59 -3.13 4.77 11.82
N ILE A 60 -4.30 4.35 12.30
CA ILE A 60 -5.16 3.36 11.63
C ILE A 60 -5.65 3.91 10.28
N ASP A 61 -6.12 5.17 10.24
CA ASP A 61 -6.51 5.81 8.97
C ASP A 61 -5.34 5.94 7.99
N ALA A 62 -4.14 6.24 8.51
CA ALA A 62 -2.94 6.37 7.69
C ALA A 62 -2.45 5.03 7.14
N THR A 63 -2.89 3.90 7.68
CA THR A 63 -2.40 2.57 7.30
C THR A 63 -2.70 2.25 5.84
N ILE A 64 -3.94 2.47 5.37
CA ILE A 64 -4.32 2.17 3.97
C ILE A 64 -3.55 3.05 2.97
N PRO A 65 -3.50 4.39 3.12
CA PRO A 65 -2.65 5.25 2.28
C PRO A 65 -1.19 4.80 2.26
N TRP A 66 -0.62 4.44 3.40
CA TRP A 66 0.77 3.96 3.48
C TRP A 66 1.01 2.67 2.70
N VAL A 67 0.09 1.69 2.80
CA VAL A 67 0.19 0.45 2.03
C VAL A 67 0.09 0.73 0.53
N ILE A 68 -0.79 1.63 0.10
CA ILE A 68 -0.90 2.02 -1.32
C ILE A 68 0.41 2.67 -1.81
N ILE A 69 0.97 3.62 -1.05
CA ILE A 69 2.23 4.29 -1.40
C ILE A 69 3.37 3.28 -1.52
N THR A 70 3.47 2.32 -0.61
CA THR A 70 4.53 1.29 -0.65
C THR A 70 4.41 0.40 -1.88
N ILE A 71 3.19 0.01 -2.29
CA ILE A 71 2.96 -0.75 -3.53
C ILE A 71 3.44 0.05 -4.75
N PHE A 72 3.10 1.35 -4.83
CA PHE A 72 3.57 2.22 -5.91
C PHE A 72 5.09 2.41 -5.89
N ALA A 73 5.70 2.54 -4.71
CA ALA A 73 7.15 2.69 -4.58
C ALA A 73 7.88 1.42 -5.04
N VAL A 74 7.40 0.23 -4.67
CA VAL A 74 8.01 -1.05 -5.07
C VAL A 74 7.86 -1.30 -6.57
N THR A 75 6.64 -1.13 -7.11
CA THR A 75 6.36 -1.36 -8.53
C THR A 75 7.05 -0.32 -9.42
N GLY A 76 6.96 0.96 -9.05
CA GLY A 76 7.66 2.06 -9.71
C GLY A 76 9.18 1.89 -9.63
N GLY A 77 9.72 1.49 -8.48
CA GLY A 77 11.15 1.23 -8.29
C GLY A 77 11.69 0.09 -9.15
N LEU A 78 10.92 -0.99 -9.32
CA LEU A 78 11.28 -2.11 -10.21
C LEU A 78 11.33 -1.69 -11.68
N ILE A 79 10.35 -0.91 -12.13
CA ILE A 79 10.31 -0.34 -13.48
C ILE A 79 11.50 0.61 -13.66
N PHE A 80 11.64 1.60 -12.78
CA PHE A 80 12.67 2.64 -12.87
C PHE A 80 14.09 2.06 -12.88
N SER A 81 14.38 1.09 -12.01
CA SER A 81 15.69 0.43 -11.95
C SER A 81 16.04 -0.30 -13.24
N LYS A 82 15.05 -0.85 -13.97
CA LYS A 82 15.29 -1.54 -15.24
C LYS A 82 15.42 -0.57 -16.41
N PHE A 83 14.71 0.55 -16.40
CA PHE A 83 14.81 1.57 -17.45
C PHE A 83 16.08 2.43 -17.32
N ILE A 84 16.52 2.79 -16.10
CA ILE A 84 17.78 3.50 -15.88
C ILE A 84 19.01 2.63 -16.20
N LYS A 85 18.99 1.35 -15.81
CA LYS A 85 20.09 0.42 -16.14
C LYS A 85 20.19 0.10 -17.64
N LYS A 86 19.23 0.57 -18.45
CA LYS A 86 19.23 0.49 -19.92
C LYS A 86 19.88 1.72 -20.58
N ARG A 87 20.08 2.82 -19.84
CA ARG A 87 20.66 4.10 -20.31
C ARG A 87 22.18 4.23 -20.03
N LYS A 88 22.74 3.40 -19.15
CA LYS A 88 24.19 3.20 -18.98
C LYS A 88 24.60 1.91 -19.66
#